data_AF-A0A3B0TB52-F1
#
_entry.id   AF-A0A3B0TB52-F1
#
_cell.length_a   1.000
_cell.length_b   1.000
_cell.length_c   1.000
_cell.angle_alpha   90.00
_cell.angle_beta   90.00
_cell.angle_gamma   90.00
#
_symmetry.space_group_name_H-M   'P 1'
#
loop_
_entity.id
_entity.type
_entity.pdbx_description
1 polymer ?
#
loop_
_entity_poly.entity_id
_entity_poly.type
_entity_poly.pdbx_seq_one_letter_code
_entity_poly.pdbx_strand_id
1 'polypeptide(L)'
;MAHAHKLEIFRGLVKFKSNTQKIWGVLIFLTLITIIEVALGIIKPEFLTSSTFIGLKVLNWIFIVLTLVKAYYIAWDFMHLRDEKTGLRRAIVWIPVFLMAYLIFIVLFEADYIYNIFKNGFVTWNF
;
A
#
# COMPACT_ATOMS: atom_id res chain seq x y z
N MET A 1 -13.15 -1.74 35.00
CA MET A 1 -13.58 -2.97 34.31
C MET A 1 -12.50 -3.35 33.32
N ALA A 2 -11.95 -4.57 33.43
CA ALA A 2 -10.77 -5.00 32.67
C ALA A 2 -11.09 -5.11 31.18
N HIS A 3 -10.50 -4.23 30.37
CA HIS A 3 -10.57 -4.33 28.91
C HIS A 3 -9.76 -5.54 28.45
N ALA A 4 -10.46 -6.59 28.02
CA ALA A 4 -9.87 -7.79 27.45
C ALA A 4 -9.07 -7.42 26.19
N HIS A 5 -7.75 -7.38 26.33
CA HIS A 5 -6.80 -7.11 25.25
C HIS A 5 -6.89 -8.24 24.21
N LYS A 6 -7.60 -8.01 23.10
CA LYS A 6 -7.89 -9.04 22.09
C LYS A 6 -6.63 -9.34 21.27
N LEU A 7 -5.85 -10.32 21.72
CA LEU A 7 -4.59 -10.79 21.14
C LEU A 7 -4.80 -11.71 19.92
N GLU A 8 -5.60 -11.27 18.95
CA GLU A 8 -5.94 -12.06 17.76
C GLU A 8 -5.33 -11.44 16.49
N ILE A 9 -4.78 -12.28 15.62
CA ILE A 9 -4.46 -11.98 14.20
C ILE A 9 -5.41 -12.82 13.32
N PHE A 10 -5.71 -12.36 12.10
CA PHE A 10 -6.62 -13.01 11.13
C PHE A 10 -8.02 -13.32 11.69
N ARG A 11 -8.72 -12.30 12.22
CA ARG A 11 -10.10 -12.46 12.73
C ARG A 11 -10.26 -13.58 13.80
N GLY A 12 -9.20 -13.97 14.51
CA GLY A 12 -9.26 -14.93 15.61
C GLY A 12 -8.61 -16.30 15.35
N LEU A 13 -8.01 -16.53 14.19
CA LEU A 13 -7.36 -17.81 13.86
C LEU A 13 -6.09 -18.08 14.66
N VAL A 14 -5.35 -17.03 15.06
CA VAL A 14 -4.16 -17.19 15.91
C VAL A 14 -4.31 -16.32 17.13
N LYS A 15 -4.44 -16.97 18.30
CA LYS A 15 -4.48 -16.33 19.61
C LYS A 15 -3.08 -16.33 20.21
N PHE A 16 -2.58 -15.16 20.57
CA PHE A 16 -1.27 -15.00 21.18
C PHE A 16 -1.39 -14.91 22.69
N LYS A 17 -0.45 -15.51 23.40
CA LYS A 17 -0.41 -15.46 24.87
C LYS A 17 0.12 -14.12 25.38
N SER A 18 0.92 -13.42 24.57
CA SER A 18 1.54 -12.13 24.91
C SER A 18 1.62 -11.17 23.72
N ASN A 19 1.74 -9.87 24.01
CA ASN A 19 1.99 -8.83 23.00
C ASN A 19 3.30 -9.07 22.23
N THR A 20 4.35 -9.54 22.90
CA THR A 20 5.63 -9.87 22.27
C THR A 20 5.51 -11.01 21.25
N GLN A 21 4.74 -12.05 21.57
CA GLN A 21 4.51 -13.16 20.65
C GLN A 21 3.70 -12.72 19.41
N LYS A 22 2.74 -11.81 19.61
CA LYS A 22 1.96 -11.21 18.52
C LYS A 22 2.86 -10.42 17.57
N ILE A 23 3.74 -9.58 18.10
CA ILE A 23 4.70 -8.78 17.30
C ILE A 23 5.60 -9.70 16.47
N TRP A 24 6.17 -10.75 17.07
CA TRP A 24 6.98 -11.73 16.34
C TRP A 24 6.19 -12.46 15.25
N GLY A 25 4.93 -12.80 15.50
CA GLY A 25 4.05 -13.41 14.50
C GLY A 25 3.80 -12.49 13.30
N VAL A 26 3.49 -11.21 13.54
CA VAL A 26 3.29 -10.21 12.48
C VAL A 26 4.58 -9.95 11.71
N LEU A 27 5.72 -9.86 12.41
CA LEU A 27 7.02 -9.64 11.78
C LEU A 27 7.34 -10.76 10.80
N ILE A 28 7.26 -12.03 11.22
CA ILE A 28 7.53 -13.18 10.36
C ILE A 28 6.60 -13.18 9.14
N PHE A 29 5.31 -12.90 9.35
CA PHE A 29 4.34 -12.79 8.26
C PHE A 29 4.70 -11.70 7.24
N LEU A 30 5.06 -10.50 7.71
CA LEU A 30 5.48 -9.40 6.85
C LEU A 30 6.79 -9.68 6.11
N THR A 31 7.73 -10.37 6.77
CA THR A 31 8.97 -10.83 6.13
C THR A 31 8.66 -11.81 5.00
N LEU A 32 7.77 -12.78 5.21
CA LEU A 32 7.37 -13.74 4.18
C LEU A 32 6.73 -13.03 2.98
N ILE A 33 5.79 -12.11 3.21
CA ILE A 33 5.19 -11.31 2.13
C ILE A 33 6.27 -10.54 1.36
N THR A 34 7.20 -9.93 2.08
CA THR A 34 8.27 -9.13 1.46
C THR A 34 9.22 -10.00 0.64
N ILE A 35 9.56 -11.20 1.11
CA ILE A 35 10.36 -12.17 0.35
C ILE A 35 9.62 -12.56 -0.94
N ILE A 36 8.33 -12.87 -0.85
CA ILE A 36 7.52 -13.22 -2.03
C ILE A 36 7.49 -12.05 -3.02
N GLU A 37 7.30 -10.83 -2.54
CA GLU A 37 7.25 -9.63 -3.37
C GLU A 37 8.59 -9.38 -4.08
N VAL A 38 9.71 -9.48 -3.37
CA VAL A 38 11.05 -9.36 -3.98
C VAL A 38 11.31 -10.50 -4.97
N ALA A 39 10.97 -11.73 -4.63
CA ALA A 39 11.12 -12.88 -5.53
C ALA A 39 10.31 -12.70 -6.82
N LEU A 40 9.05 -12.28 -6.72
CA LEU A 40 8.21 -11.95 -7.87
C LEU A 40 8.77 -10.77 -8.67
N GLY A 41 9.38 -9.80 -7.99
CA GLY A 41 10.02 -8.64 -8.60
C GLY A 41 11.30 -8.96 -9.37
N ILE A 42 12.04 -9.99 -8.95
CA ILE A 42 13.25 -10.46 -9.63
C ILE A 42 12.87 -11.41 -10.78
N ILE A 43 12.03 -12.42 -10.49
CA ILE A 43 11.69 -13.48 -11.45
C ILE A 43 10.79 -12.96 -12.58
N LYS A 44 9.90 -11.99 -12.28
CA LYS A 44 8.97 -11.36 -13.25
C LYS A 44 8.36 -12.37 -14.23
N PRO A 45 7.65 -13.40 -13.73
CA PRO A 45 7.26 -14.52 -14.56
C PRO A 45 6.35 -14.07 -15.71
N GLU A 46 6.54 -14.68 -16.87
CA GLU A 46 5.90 -14.26 -18.13
C GLU A 46 4.38 -14.27 -18.06
N PHE A 47 3.76 -15.18 -17.31
CA PHE A 47 2.30 -15.22 -17.17
C PHE A 47 1.73 -13.98 -16.44
N LEU A 48 2.50 -13.36 -15.54
CA LEU A 48 2.10 -12.13 -14.82
C LEU A 48 2.46 -10.85 -15.56
N THR A 49 3.37 -10.93 -16.53
CA THR A 49 3.84 -9.76 -17.30
C THR A 49 3.22 -9.67 -18.69
N SER A 50 2.81 -10.81 -19.27
CA SER A 50 2.13 -10.89 -20.57
C SER A 50 0.63 -10.58 -20.44
N SER A 51 0.06 -10.86 -19.27
CA SER A 51 -1.33 -10.53 -18.97
C SER A 51 -1.42 -9.08 -18.51
N THR A 52 -2.20 -8.27 -19.23
CA THR A 52 -2.53 -6.89 -18.83
C THR A 52 -3.96 -6.86 -18.30
N PHE A 53 -4.14 -6.18 -17.17
CA PHE A 53 -5.43 -5.96 -16.52
C PHE A 53 -5.58 -4.47 -16.25
N ILE A 54 -6.63 -3.85 -16.79
CA ILE A 54 -6.90 -2.41 -16.67
C ILE A 54 -5.66 -1.57 -17.04
N GLY A 55 -5.06 -1.88 -18.20
CA GLY A 55 -3.92 -1.14 -18.74
C GLY A 55 -2.57 -1.33 -18.01
N LEU A 56 -2.52 -2.10 -16.92
CA LEU A 56 -1.29 -2.42 -16.19
C LEU A 56 -1.01 -3.92 -16.22
N LYS A 57 0.26 -4.31 -16.13
CA LYS A 57 0.64 -5.73 -15.99
C LYS A 57 0.02 -6.28 -14.71
N VAL A 58 -0.49 -7.52 -14.74
CA VAL A 58 -1.05 -8.19 -13.55
C VAL A 58 -0.04 -8.21 -12.39
N LEU A 59 1.25 -8.31 -12.71
CA LEU A 59 2.32 -8.16 -11.73
C LEU A 59 2.20 -6.86 -10.91
N ASN A 60 1.97 -5.72 -11.55
CA ASN A 60 1.89 -4.42 -10.86
C ASN A 60 0.69 -4.37 -9.90
N TRP A 61 -0.43 -4.97 -10.29
CA TRP A 61 -1.60 -5.09 -9.41
C TRP A 61 -1.29 -5.91 -8.15
N ILE A 62 -0.58 -7.03 -8.30
CA ILE A 62 -0.13 -7.84 -7.16
C ILE A 62 0.75 -6.99 -6.23
N PHE A 63 1.71 -6.24 -6.78
CA PHE A 63 2.58 -5.37 -5.98
C PHE A 63 1.81 -4.29 -5.21
N ILE A 64 0.82 -3.63 -5.84
CA ILE A 64 0.00 -2.63 -5.16
C ILE A 64 -0.78 -3.27 -4.01
N VAL A 65 -1.41 -4.43 -4.25
CA VAL A 65 -2.19 -5.14 -3.22
C VAL A 65 -1.29 -5.60 -2.08
N LEU A 66 -0.16 -6.24 -2.35
CA LEU A 66 0.79 -6.68 -1.32
C LEU A 66 1.33 -5.50 -0.50
N THR A 67 1.58 -4.36 -1.15
CA THR A 67 2.02 -3.13 -0.46
C THR A 67 0.94 -2.59 0.47
N LEU A 68 -0.33 -2.54 0.04
CA LEU A 68 -1.45 -2.11 0.88
C LEU A 68 -1.67 -3.06 2.06
N VAL A 69 -1.58 -4.37 1.83
CA VAL A 69 -1.67 -5.38 2.88
C VAL A 69 -0.58 -5.15 3.92
N LYS A 70 0.69 -5.01 3.50
CA LYS A 70 1.79 -4.71 4.42
C LYS A 70 1.56 -3.42 5.22
N ALA A 71 1.17 -2.34 4.54
CA ALA A 71 0.91 -1.05 5.18
C ALA A 71 -0.19 -1.17 6.26
N TYR A 72 -1.26 -1.93 5.98
CA TYR A 72 -2.31 -2.21 6.94
C TYR A 72 -1.76 -2.90 8.20
N TYR A 73 -1.03 -4.01 8.05
CA TYR A 73 -0.48 -4.76 9.18
C TYR A 73 0.55 -3.96 9.97
N ILE A 74 1.39 -3.15 9.30
CA ILE A 74 2.33 -2.25 9.99
C ILE A 74 1.59 -1.21 10.83
N ALA A 75 0.61 -0.54 10.23
CA ALA A 75 -0.15 0.51 10.90
C ALA A 75 -0.99 -0.04 12.06
N TRP A 76 -1.59 -1.23 11.90
CA TRP A 76 -2.42 -1.83 12.94
C TRP A 76 -1.60 -2.41 14.09
N ASP A 77 -0.54 -3.15 13.80
CA ASP A 77 0.19 -3.95 14.80
C ASP A 77 1.46 -3.28 15.33
N PHE A 78 2.26 -2.58 14.51
CA PHE A 78 3.47 -1.89 15.00
C PHE A 78 3.16 -0.49 15.52
N MET A 79 2.28 0.25 14.85
CA MET A 79 1.87 1.58 15.31
C MET A 79 0.72 1.54 16.34
N HIS A 80 0.30 0.34 16.77
CA HIS A 80 -0.72 0.11 17.80
C HIS A 80 -2.08 0.79 17.54
N LEU A 81 -2.36 1.19 16.29
CA LEU A 81 -3.58 1.94 15.95
C LEU A 81 -4.88 1.17 16.24
N ARG A 82 -4.79 -0.16 16.39
CA ARG A 82 -5.94 -1.02 16.70
C ARG A 82 -6.58 -0.71 18.04
N ASP A 83 -5.76 -0.43 19.04
CA ASP A 83 -6.21 -0.27 20.42
C ASP A 83 -6.37 1.23 20.79
N GLU A 84 -6.16 2.12 19.82
CA GLU A 84 -6.31 3.57 19.94
C GLU A 84 -7.71 4.09 19.64
N LYS A 85 -8.00 5.30 20.17
CA LYS A 85 -9.27 6.01 19.94
C LYS A 85 -9.54 6.20 18.44
N THR A 86 -10.79 6.01 18.04
CA THR A 86 -11.21 6.07 16.62
C THR A 86 -10.84 7.41 15.95
N GLY A 87 -10.86 8.52 16.70
CA GLY A 87 -10.42 9.82 16.19
C GLY A 87 -8.95 9.85 15.81
N LEU A 88 -8.06 9.33 16.66
CA LEU A 88 -6.62 9.28 16.41
C LEU A 88 -6.29 8.35 15.24
N ARG A 89 -6.95 7.18 15.20
CA ARG A 89 -6.81 6.24 14.07
C ARG A 89 -7.18 6.89 12.73
N ARG A 90 -8.29 7.63 12.70
CA ARG A 90 -8.73 8.33 11.49
C ARG A 90 -7.74 9.42 11.09
N ALA A 91 -7.26 10.22 12.03
CA ALA A 91 -6.28 11.25 11.72
C ALA A 91 -5.01 10.64 11.07
N ILE A 92 -4.48 9.56 11.65
CA ILE A 92 -3.24 8.95 11.15
C ILE A 92 -3.44 8.25 9.79
N VAL A 93 -4.60 7.63 9.54
CA VAL A 93 -4.84 6.89 8.28
C VAL A 93 -5.32 7.80 7.15
N TRP A 94 -6.19 8.77 7.43
CA TRP A 94 -6.79 9.60 6.38
C TRP A 94 -5.83 10.63 5.81
N ILE A 95 -4.92 11.18 6.62
CA ILE A 95 -3.92 12.16 6.14
C ILE A 95 -3.07 11.59 4.98
N PRO A 96 -2.39 10.43 5.12
CA PRO A 96 -1.57 9.89 4.03
C PRO A 96 -2.42 9.43 2.84
N VAL A 97 -3.63 8.92 3.06
CA VAL A 97 -4.54 8.53 1.96
C VAL A 97 -4.96 9.76 1.15
N PHE A 98 -5.38 10.82 1.83
CA PHE A 98 -5.74 12.09 1.20
C PHE A 98 -4.55 12.70 0.47
N LEU A 99 -3.37 12.72 1.10
CA LEU A 99 -2.15 13.23 0.50
C LEU A 99 -1.77 12.45 -0.76
N MET A 100 -1.85 11.12 -0.75
CA MET A 100 -1.55 10.28 -1.91
C MET A 100 -2.50 10.59 -3.08
N ALA A 101 -3.81 10.67 -2.79
CA ALA A 101 -4.82 10.98 -3.81
C ALA A 101 -4.63 12.40 -4.38
N TYR A 102 -4.31 13.37 -3.52
CA TYR A 102 -4.04 14.74 -3.92
C TYR A 102 -2.77 14.88 -4.76
N LEU A 103 -1.70 14.16 -4.42
CA LEU A 103 -0.47 14.12 -5.21
C LEU A 103 -0.71 13.53 -6.61
N ILE A 104 -1.45 12.41 -6.69
CA ILE A 104 -1.83 11.82 -7.97
C ILE A 104 -2.64 12.83 -8.80
N PHE A 105 -3.59 13.53 -8.17
CA PHE A 105 -4.38 14.57 -8.83
C PHE A 105 -3.51 15.69 -9.40
N ILE A 106 -2.61 16.29 -8.60
CA ILE A 106 -1.73 17.37 -9.07
C ILE A 106 -0.86 16.90 -10.22
N VAL A 107 -0.20 15.74 -10.10
CA VAL A 107 0.70 15.25 -11.15
C VAL A 107 -0.04 15.01 -12.46
N LEU A 108 -1.25 14.45 -12.41
CA LEU A 108 -2.05 14.23 -13.61
C LEU A 108 -2.54 15.54 -14.22
N PHE A 109 -2.96 16.50 -13.39
CA PHE A 109 -3.44 17.80 -13.85
C PHE A 109 -2.32 18.62 -14.51
N GLU A 110 -1.16 18.70 -13.86
CA GLU A 110 0.02 19.38 -14.40
C GLU A 110 0.54 18.69 -15.68
N ALA A 111 0.53 17.35 -15.72
CA ALA A 111 0.93 16.61 -16.91
C ALA A 111 0.00 16.88 -18.11
N ASP A 112 -1.32 16.96 -17.88
CA ASP A 112 -2.29 17.30 -18.92
C ASP A 112 -2.12 18.74 -19.41
N TYR A 113 -1.92 19.69 -18.49
CA TYR A 113 -1.65 21.09 -18.84
C TYR A 113 -0.39 21.23 -19.72
N ILE A 114 0.72 20.60 -19.31
CA ILE A 114 1.96 20.57 -20.07
C ILE A 114 1.76 19.91 -21.44
N TYR A 115 1.06 18.78 -21.49
CA TYR A 115 0.76 18.07 -22.74
C TYR A 115 -0.02 18.97 -23.72
N ASN A 116 -1.03 19.70 -23.24
CA ASN A 116 -1.82 20.61 -24.06
C ASN A 116 -0.99 21.80 -24.57
N ILE A 117 -0.07 22.33 -23.77
CA ILE A 117 0.89 23.35 -24.22
C ILE A 117 1.78 22.80 -25.34
N PHE A 118 2.36 21.62 -25.18
CA PHE A 118 3.21 21.03 -26.22
C PHE A 118 2.45 20.72 -27.51
N LYS A 119 1.17 20.34 -27.39
CA LYS A 119 0.32 20.01 -28.54
C LYS A 119 -0.17 21.25 -29.31
N ASN A 120 -0.53 22.32 -28.60
CA ASN A 120 -1.14 23.52 -29.18
C ASN A 120 -0.16 24.69 -29.34
N GLY A 121 0.99 24.63 -28.66
CA GLY A 121 2.06 25.61 -28.76
C GLY A 121 2.77 25.44 -30.09
N PHE A 122 2.69 26.47 -30.93
CA PHE A 122 3.45 26.55 -32.17
C PHE A 122 4.94 26.45 -31.86
N VAL A 123 5.54 25.27 -32.05
CA VAL A 123 6.98 25.17 -32.27
C VAL A 123 7.21 25.82 -33.63
N THR A 124 7.43 27.13 -33.63
CA THR A 124 7.97 27.82 -34.80
C THR A 124 9.37 27.29 -35.01
N TRP A 125 9.47 26.21 -35.79
CA TRP A 125 10.71 25.82 -36.42
C TRP A 125 11.07 26.98 -37.34
N ASN A 126 11.92 27.89 -36.85
CA ASN A 126 12.61 28.83 -37.72
C ASN A 126 13.53 27.97 -38.59
N PHE A 127 13.08 27.68 -39.80
CA PHE A 127 13.92 27.16 -40.87
C PHE A 127 14.86 28.26 -41.37
#